data_AF-A0A9J6E2T6-F1
#
_entry.id   AF-A0A9J6E2T6-F1
#
_cell.length_a   1.000
_cell.length_b   1.000
_cell.length_c   1.000
_cell.angle_alpha   90.00
_cell.angle_beta   90.00
_cell.angle_gamma   90.00
#
_symmetry.space_group_name_H-M   'P 1'
#
loop_
_entity.id
_entity.type
_entity.pdbx_description
1 polymer ?
#
loop_
_entity_poly.entity_id
_entity_poly.type
_entity_poly.pdbx_seq_one_letter_code
_entity_poly.pdbx_strand_id
1 'polypeptide(L)'
;MSTGYITLNGERFEDLLHDRRTIGDLSWCTREWSCPKYRFFGNRTPHQVKQEVLRSARVQKAITEVSAEQKRPVAEVSEEVRRILEQMGHNMRMGNIRFLGYMFSKSYKSMYRAIYVHTEGMERYRKAAAENPVLLLPTHRSYNDFLLMSYVCFYYNVPLPVIAAGMDFLGMPAVTMLLRNGGAFFIRRSFGTDQLYWEVFRQYIHSLIAGSEHALEFFVEGTRSRTAKSLCPKIGLLQTVLEMFFTSQVSDITVIPITITYDRTLEENLYAFELLGVPKPKESTSDTTHRCTGVNFNIIGKTYAPKSVAQCHWHELLSPIHVD
;
A
#
# COMPACT_ATOMS: atom_id res chain seq x y z
N MET A 1 -11.98 10.62 -32.33
CA MET A 1 -10.75 9.95 -31.86
C MET A 1 -10.66 10.21 -30.37
N SER A 2 -10.72 9.18 -29.51
CA SER A 2 -10.63 9.38 -28.06
C SER A 2 -9.22 9.86 -27.74
N THR A 3 -9.06 11.11 -27.30
CA THR A 3 -7.81 11.57 -26.71
C THR A 3 -7.50 10.69 -25.49
N GLY A 4 -6.28 10.19 -25.34
CA GLY A 4 -5.85 9.39 -24.17
C GLY A 4 -5.76 10.20 -22.87
N TYR A 5 -6.39 11.37 -22.82
CA TYR A 5 -6.41 12.27 -21.68
C TYR A 5 -7.70 13.11 -21.68
N ILE A 6 -8.03 13.64 -20.51
CA ILE A 6 -9.06 14.66 -20.28
C ILE A 6 -8.45 15.87 -19.58
N THR A 7 -9.12 17.01 -19.66
CA THR A 7 -8.78 18.21 -18.89
C THR A 7 -9.97 18.58 -18.02
N LEU A 8 -9.75 18.71 -16.71
CA LEU A 8 -10.75 19.09 -15.73
C LEU A 8 -10.21 20.26 -14.93
N ASN A 9 -10.93 21.39 -14.88
CA ASN A 9 -10.52 22.60 -14.16
C ASN A 9 -9.10 23.11 -14.51
N GLY A 10 -8.64 22.90 -15.75
CA GLY A 10 -7.29 23.27 -16.20
C GLY A 10 -6.21 22.24 -15.90
N GLU A 11 -6.51 21.19 -15.13
CA GLU A 11 -5.60 20.09 -14.83
C GLU A 11 -5.74 18.94 -15.84
N ARG A 12 -4.61 18.30 -16.18
CA ARG A 12 -4.56 17.20 -17.14
C ARG A 12 -4.58 15.84 -16.45
N PHE A 13 -5.46 14.96 -16.93
CA PHE A 13 -5.56 13.57 -16.47
C PHE A 13 -5.38 12.61 -17.63
N GLU A 14 -4.46 11.66 -17.49
CA GLU A 14 -4.17 10.61 -18.48
C GLU A 14 -5.05 9.38 -18.24
N ASP A 15 -5.67 8.83 -19.29
CA ASP A 15 -6.37 7.53 -19.22
C ASP A 15 -5.37 6.38 -19.37
N LEU A 16 -5.00 5.75 -18.25
CA LEU A 16 -4.07 4.62 -18.26
C LEU A 16 -4.53 3.47 -19.14
N LEU A 17 -5.85 3.27 -19.27
CA LEU A 17 -6.40 2.15 -20.03
C LEU A 17 -6.42 2.42 -21.54
N HIS A 18 -6.23 3.66 -21.98
CA HIS A 18 -6.07 3.97 -23.39
C HIS A 18 -4.85 3.21 -23.95
N ASP A 19 -3.69 3.39 -23.34
CA ASP A 19 -2.44 2.74 -23.73
C ASP A 19 -2.45 1.23 -23.49
N ARG A 20 -3.10 0.76 -22.42
CA ARG A 20 -3.21 -0.69 -22.17
C ARG A 20 -4.09 -1.42 -23.18
N ARG A 21 -4.97 -0.71 -23.89
CA ARG A 21 -5.81 -1.28 -24.94
C ARG A 21 -5.10 -1.34 -26.30
N THR A 22 -4.06 -0.54 -26.49
CA THR A 22 -3.28 -0.49 -27.73
C THR A 22 -1.98 -1.29 -27.65
N ILE A 23 -1.36 -1.37 -26.47
CA ILE A 23 -0.09 -2.06 -26.24
C ILE A 23 -0.32 -3.45 -25.63
N GLY A 24 0.46 -4.44 -26.06
CA GLY A 24 0.43 -5.79 -25.49
C GLY A 24 0.78 -5.82 -24.00
N ASP A 25 -0.10 -6.43 -23.19
CA ASP A 25 0.04 -6.46 -21.73
C ASP A 25 1.35 -7.11 -21.28
N LEU A 26 1.75 -8.22 -21.91
CA LEU A 26 2.96 -8.95 -21.56
C LEU A 26 4.21 -8.10 -21.84
N SER A 27 4.29 -7.49 -23.03
CA SER A 27 5.39 -6.62 -23.42
C SER A 27 5.55 -5.43 -22.46
N TRP A 28 4.44 -4.82 -22.04
CA TRP A 28 4.49 -3.75 -21.06
C TRP A 28 4.90 -4.24 -19.66
N CYS A 29 4.42 -5.40 -19.23
CA CYS A 29 4.79 -5.96 -17.93
C CYS A 29 6.24 -6.42 -17.85
N THR A 30 6.88 -6.75 -18.97
CA THR A 30 8.28 -7.17 -19.03
C THR A 30 9.25 -6.04 -19.37
N ARG A 31 8.75 -4.83 -19.61
CA ARG A 31 9.58 -3.65 -19.92
C ARG A 31 10.60 -3.35 -18.82
N GLU A 32 11.68 -2.67 -19.17
CA GLU A 32 12.61 -2.17 -18.17
C GLU A 32 11.87 -1.25 -17.20
N TRP A 33 12.07 -1.51 -15.91
CA TRP A 33 11.43 -0.76 -14.83
C TRP A 33 12.52 -0.16 -13.98
N SER A 34 12.67 1.15 -14.08
CA SER A 34 13.60 1.96 -13.29
C SER A 34 12.78 3.08 -12.63
N CYS A 35 13.01 3.32 -11.35
CA CYS A 35 12.35 4.40 -10.61
C CYS A 35 13.40 5.38 -10.08
N PRO A 36 13.01 6.65 -9.83
CA PRO A 36 13.82 7.57 -9.04
C PRO A 36 14.21 6.93 -7.71
N LYS A 37 15.47 7.12 -7.33
CA LYS A 37 16.00 6.65 -6.04
C LYS A 37 16.28 7.86 -5.18
N TYR A 38 15.88 7.78 -3.92
CA TYR A 38 16.25 8.77 -2.91
C TYR A 38 17.77 8.93 -2.81
N ARG A 39 18.25 10.14 -2.51
CA ARG A 39 19.69 10.43 -2.38
C ARG A 39 20.43 9.48 -1.43
N PHE A 40 19.77 9.05 -0.35
CA PHE A 40 20.35 8.11 0.63
C PHE A 40 19.74 6.70 0.53
N PHE A 41 19.37 6.27 -0.68
CA PHE A 41 18.75 4.97 -0.94
C PHE A 41 19.55 3.79 -0.35
N GLY A 42 18.97 3.11 0.62
CA GLY A 42 19.51 1.85 1.14
C GLY A 42 19.28 0.75 0.11
N ASN A 43 20.30 0.21 -0.57
CA ASN A 43 20.10 -0.94 -1.47
C ASN A 43 19.87 -2.25 -0.68
N ARG A 44 18.89 -2.29 0.24
CA ARG A 44 18.63 -3.43 1.12
C ARG A 44 17.49 -4.28 0.60
N THR A 45 17.66 -5.59 0.72
CA THR A 45 16.59 -6.58 0.49
C THR A 45 15.62 -6.61 1.67
N PRO A 46 14.37 -7.08 1.48
CA PRO A 46 13.43 -7.22 2.60
C PRO A 46 13.96 -8.09 3.76
N HIS A 47 14.78 -9.09 3.45
CA HIS A 47 15.45 -9.90 4.47
C HIS A 47 16.52 -9.08 5.24
N GLN A 48 17.33 -8.26 4.55
CA GLN A 48 18.30 -7.39 5.21
C GLN A 48 17.63 -6.36 6.12
N VAL A 49 16.50 -5.79 5.72
CA VAL A 49 15.69 -4.89 6.57
C VAL A 49 15.27 -5.60 7.85
N LYS A 50 14.74 -6.83 7.77
CA LYS A 50 14.37 -7.62 8.96
C LYS A 50 15.57 -7.90 9.87
N GLN A 51 16.74 -8.23 9.30
CA GLN A 51 17.96 -8.48 10.07
C GLN A 51 18.49 -7.21 10.76
N GLU A 52 18.39 -6.06 10.11
CA GLU A 52 18.76 -4.77 10.69
C GLU A 52 17.86 -4.41 11.88
N VAL A 53 16.55 -4.62 11.74
CA VAL A 53 15.58 -4.40 12.83
C VAL A 53 15.90 -5.31 14.02
N LEU A 54 16.17 -6.60 13.77
CA LEU A 54 16.55 -7.56 14.81
C LEU A 54 17.82 -7.13 15.55
N ARG A 55 18.81 -6.54 14.87
CA ARG A 55 20.08 -6.09 15.45
C ARG A 55 20.03 -4.70 16.09
N SER A 56 18.94 -3.97 15.93
CA SER A 56 18.82 -2.60 16.44
C SER A 56 18.91 -2.56 17.98
N ALA A 57 19.57 -1.52 18.50
CA ALA A 57 19.71 -1.34 19.95
C ALA A 57 18.34 -1.26 20.66
N ARG A 58 17.34 -0.66 20.00
CA ARG A 58 15.97 -0.54 20.49
C ARG A 58 15.31 -1.90 20.70
N VAL A 59 15.38 -2.78 19.69
CA VAL A 59 14.81 -4.13 19.78
C VAL A 59 15.61 -5.02 20.74
N GLN A 60 16.94 -4.91 20.75
CA GLN A 60 17.79 -5.66 21.69
C GLN A 60 17.52 -5.27 23.16
N LYS A 61 17.27 -3.99 23.42
CA LYS A 61 16.83 -3.51 24.74
C LYS A 61 15.47 -4.09 25.12
N ALA A 62 14.48 -4.01 24.22
CA ALA A 62 13.15 -4.57 24.46
C ALA A 62 13.17 -6.09 24.71
N ILE A 63 14.00 -6.84 23.97
CA ILE A 63 14.21 -8.28 24.20
C ILE A 63 14.75 -8.53 25.62
N THR A 64 15.71 -7.73 26.06
CA THR A 64 16.34 -7.87 27.39
C THR A 64 15.35 -7.55 28.51
N GLU A 65 14.58 -6.48 28.37
CA GLU A 65 13.54 -6.07 29.33
C GLU A 65 12.46 -7.14 29.47
N VAL A 66 11.90 -7.60 28.34
CA VAL A 66 10.85 -8.64 28.33
C VAL A 66 11.37 -9.98 28.85
N SER A 67 12.62 -10.33 28.52
CA SER A 67 13.29 -11.53 29.05
C SER A 67 13.41 -11.49 30.58
N ALA A 68 13.79 -10.34 31.14
CA ALA A 68 13.92 -10.16 32.59
C ALA A 68 12.55 -10.18 33.30
N GLU A 69 11.55 -9.47 32.76
CA GLU A 69 10.20 -9.39 33.35
C GLU A 69 9.48 -10.74 33.32
N GLN A 70 9.54 -11.46 32.20
CA GLN A 70 8.84 -12.73 32.00
C GLN A 70 9.66 -13.96 32.44
N LYS A 71 10.92 -13.76 32.87
CA LYS A 71 11.87 -14.84 33.23
C LYS A 71 12.05 -15.87 32.11
N ARG A 72 12.01 -15.42 30.85
CA ARG A 72 12.19 -16.26 29.66
C ARG A 72 13.61 -16.10 29.12
N PRO A 73 14.25 -17.14 28.57
CA PRO A 73 15.57 -17.00 27.95
C PRO A 73 15.56 -15.97 26.81
N VAL A 74 16.62 -15.15 26.72
CA VAL A 74 16.80 -14.15 25.64
C VAL A 74 16.66 -14.77 24.25
N ALA A 75 17.14 -16.00 24.06
CA ALA A 75 17.03 -16.74 22.80
C ALA A 75 15.57 -17.01 22.40
N GLU A 76 14.70 -17.30 23.37
CA GLU A 76 13.28 -17.56 23.13
C GLU A 76 12.55 -16.28 22.70
N VAL A 77 12.80 -15.17 23.40
CA VAL A 77 12.23 -13.86 23.07
C VAL A 77 12.75 -13.35 21.73
N SER A 78 14.02 -13.59 21.41
CA SER A 78 14.61 -13.25 20.10
C SER A 78 13.95 -14.02 18.96
N GLU A 79 13.64 -15.30 19.15
CA GLU A 79 12.92 -16.11 18.17
C GLU A 79 11.47 -15.64 18.00
N GLU A 80 10.83 -15.17 19.09
CA GLU A 80 9.52 -14.52 19.03
C GLU A 80 9.56 -13.24 18.17
N VAL A 81 10.56 -12.38 18.37
CA VAL A 81 10.78 -11.19 17.52
C VAL A 81 10.97 -11.58 16.06
N ARG A 82 11.73 -12.65 15.78
CA ARG A 82 11.91 -13.15 14.41
C ARG A 82 10.59 -13.58 13.78
N ARG A 83 9.73 -14.27 14.53
CA ARG A 83 8.39 -14.66 14.07
C ARG A 83 7.50 -13.46 13.81
N ILE A 84 7.53 -12.45 14.69
CA ILE A 84 6.81 -11.18 14.49
C ILE A 84 7.25 -10.52 13.19
N LEU A 85 8.56 -10.40 12.96
CA LEU A 85 9.12 -9.80 11.74
C LEU A 85 8.78 -10.59 10.48
N GLU A 86 8.78 -11.92 10.53
CA GLU A 86 8.38 -12.75 9.40
C GLU A 86 6.88 -12.63 9.08
N GLN A 87 6.04 -12.59 10.11
CA GLN A 87 4.60 -12.40 9.94
C GLN A 87 4.27 -11.00 9.41
N MET A 88 4.96 -9.97 9.91
CA MET A 88 4.71 -8.58 9.56
C MET A 88 5.30 -8.21 8.21
N GLY A 89 6.61 -8.41 8.01
CA GLY A 89 7.35 -7.73 6.95
C GLY A 89 7.01 -8.18 5.52
N HIS A 90 7.05 -7.25 4.57
CA HIS A 90 6.86 -7.56 3.16
C HIS A 90 8.01 -8.43 2.60
N ASN A 91 7.78 -9.05 1.45
CA ASN A 91 8.78 -9.85 0.72
C ASN A 91 8.71 -9.48 -0.76
N MET A 92 8.78 -8.18 -1.04
CA MET A 92 8.46 -7.66 -2.37
C MET A 92 9.39 -8.24 -3.43
N ARG A 93 8.82 -8.71 -4.53
CA ARG A 93 9.54 -9.38 -5.62
C ARG A 93 9.06 -8.84 -6.95
N MET A 94 9.98 -8.33 -7.77
CA MET A 94 9.66 -7.79 -9.09
C MET A 94 8.97 -8.81 -10.00
N GLY A 95 9.33 -10.10 -9.92
CA GLY A 95 8.63 -11.14 -10.69
C GLY A 95 7.13 -11.21 -10.37
N ASN A 96 6.77 -11.17 -9.08
CA ASN A 96 5.37 -11.15 -8.65
C ASN A 96 4.67 -9.83 -9.01
N ILE A 97 5.37 -8.70 -8.90
CA ILE A 97 4.83 -7.39 -9.33
C ILE A 97 4.49 -7.40 -10.82
N ARG A 98 5.38 -7.92 -11.68
CA ARG A 98 5.13 -8.02 -13.12
C ARG A 98 3.94 -8.94 -13.43
N PHE A 99 3.85 -10.06 -12.71
CA PHE A 99 2.68 -10.95 -12.81
C PHE A 99 1.38 -10.26 -12.39
N LEU A 100 1.38 -9.55 -11.25
CA LEU A 100 0.23 -8.78 -10.78
C LEU A 100 -0.12 -7.66 -11.76
N GLY A 101 0.87 -6.96 -12.31
CA GLY A 101 0.67 -5.94 -13.35
C GLY A 101 -0.02 -6.52 -14.59
N TYR A 102 0.37 -7.72 -15.03
CA TYR A 102 -0.27 -8.39 -16.16
C TYR A 102 -1.72 -8.76 -15.85
N MET A 103 -1.96 -9.36 -14.69
CA MET A 103 -3.30 -9.72 -14.22
C MET A 103 -4.20 -8.49 -14.09
N PHE A 104 -3.71 -7.42 -13.45
CA PHE A 104 -4.47 -6.18 -13.27
C PHE A 104 -4.71 -5.43 -14.58
N SER A 105 -3.76 -5.43 -15.52
CA SER A 105 -4.01 -4.83 -16.84
C SER A 105 -5.20 -5.50 -17.55
N LYS A 106 -5.32 -6.84 -17.46
CA LYS A 106 -6.47 -7.58 -18.00
C LYS A 106 -7.76 -7.26 -17.22
N SER A 107 -7.72 -7.38 -15.89
CA SER A 107 -8.87 -7.13 -15.02
C SER A 107 -9.41 -5.72 -15.16
N TYR A 108 -8.55 -4.70 -15.13
CA TYR A 108 -8.96 -3.30 -15.20
C TYR A 108 -9.54 -2.89 -16.55
N LYS A 109 -9.07 -3.47 -17.66
CA LYS A 109 -9.73 -3.29 -18.97
C LYS A 109 -11.15 -3.84 -19.01
N SER A 110 -11.42 -4.89 -18.22
CA SER A 110 -12.75 -5.47 -18.07
C SER A 110 -13.63 -4.64 -17.16
N MET A 111 -13.11 -4.27 -15.98
CA MET A 111 -13.84 -3.57 -14.92
C MET A 111 -14.13 -2.10 -15.22
N TYR A 112 -13.15 -1.39 -15.77
CA TYR A 112 -13.20 0.06 -15.91
C TYR A 112 -13.30 0.51 -17.36
N ARG A 113 -14.07 1.58 -17.58
CA ARG A 113 -14.12 2.29 -18.86
C ARG A 113 -12.87 3.13 -19.06
N ALA A 114 -12.42 3.83 -18.03
CA ALA A 114 -11.21 4.63 -18.03
C ALA A 114 -10.65 4.71 -16.61
N ILE A 115 -9.33 4.90 -16.50
CA ILE A 115 -8.65 5.20 -15.24
C ILE A 115 -7.87 6.48 -15.46
N TYR A 116 -8.38 7.58 -14.93
CA TYR A 116 -7.78 8.91 -15.09
C TYR A 116 -6.81 9.20 -13.95
N VAL A 117 -5.56 9.51 -14.27
CA VAL A 117 -4.54 9.87 -13.27
C VAL A 117 -4.02 11.26 -13.52
N HIS A 118 -3.96 12.07 -12.45
CA HIS A 118 -3.44 13.43 -12.51
C HIS A 118 -1.96 13.46 -12.91
N THR A 119 -1.65 13.98 -14.11
CA THR A 119 -0.30 13.92 -14.69
C THR A 119 0.70 14.75 -13.90
N GLU A 120 0.33 15.97 -13.47
CA GLU A 120 1.24 16.84 -12.70
C GLU A 120 1.51 16.26 -11.31
N GLY A 121 0.50 15.65 -10.68
CA GLY A 121 0.65 14.93 -9.43
C GLY A 121 1.70 13.81 -9.48
N MET A 122 1.71 13.04 -10.57
CA MET A 122 2.71 11.98 -10.76
C MET A 122 4.12 12.53 -10.95
N GLU A 123 4.28 13.68 -11.60
CA GLU A 123 5.58 14.33 -11.76
C GLU A 123 6.08 14.90 -10.42
N ARG A 124 5.19 15.46 -9.60
CA ARG A 124 5.50 15.86 -8.23
C ARG A 124 5.94 14.65 -7.38
N TYR A 125 5.25 13.52 -7.49
CA TYR A 125 5.67 12.29 -6.80
C TYR A 125 7.04 11.81 -7.28
N ARG A 126 7.31 11.82 -8.59
CA ARG A 126 8.61 11.44 -9.16
C ARG A 126 9.76 12.27 -8.55
N LYS A 127 9.56 13.59 -8.43
CA LYS A 127 10.55 14.52 -7.83
C LYS A 127 10.71 14.26 -6.34
N ALA A 128 9.60 14.20 -5.59
CA ALA A 128 9.60 13.93 -4.16
C ALA A 128 10.34 12.63 -3.82
N ALA A 129 10.10 11.56 -4.59
CA ALA A 129 10.75 10.27 -4.42
C ALA A 129 12.27 10.27 -4.62
N ALA A 130 12.81 11.24 -5.36
CA ALA A 130 14.26 11.43 -5.51
C ALA A 130 14.87 12.22 -4.35
N GLU A 131 14.06 13.07 -3.71
CA GLU A 131 14.52 14.07 -2.74
C GLU A 131 14.32 13.66 -1.30
N ASN A 132 13.28 12.90 -0.96
CA ASN A 132 12.87 12.56 0.41
C ASN A 132 12.18 11.17 0.48
N PRO A 133 12.13 10.53 1.66
CA PRO A 133 11.19 9.45 1.92
C PRO A 133 9.74 9.91 1.72
N VAL A 134 8.94 9.11 1.02
CA VAL A 134 7.57 9.47 0.63
C VAL A 134 6.53 8.65 1.38
N LEU A 135 5.51 9.34 1.91
CA LEU A 135 4.29 8.75 2.45
C LEU A 135 3.12 8.99 1.49
N LEU A 136 2.49 7.91 1.02
CA LEU A 136 1.28 7.99 0.22
C LEU A 136 0.07 7.80 1.15
N LEU A 137 -0.81 8.81 1.19
CA LEU A 137 -2.02 8.81 2.02
C LEU A 137 -3.28 8.82 1.13
N PRO A 138 -3.62 7.67 0.52
CA PRO A 138 -4.84 7.55 -0.26
C PRO A 138 -6.10 7.52 0.61
N THR A 139 -7.20 8.01 0.06
CA THR A 139 -8.56 7.74 0.57
C THR A 139 -8.90 6.26 0.43
N HIS A 140 -9.63 5.69 1.39
CA HIS A 140 -9.98 4.26 1.38
C HIS A 140 -11.49 4.04 1.18
N ARG A 141 -11.88 3.74 -0.05
CA ARG A 141 -13.26 3.52 -0.50
C ARG A 141 -13.49 2.10 -1.02
N SER A 142 -12.47 1.43 -1.56
CA SER A 142 -12.56 0.09 -2.15
C SER A 142 -11.36 -0.79 -1.76
N TYR A 143 -11.56 -2.12 -1.77
CA TYR A 143 -10.44 -3.07 -1.70
C TYR A 143 -9.46 -2.93 -2.87
N ASN A 144 -9.89 -2.31 -3.96
CA ASN A 144 -9.01 -2.09 -5.10
C ASN A 144 -8.05 -0.90 -4.91
N ASP A 145 -8.21 -0.05 -3.89
CA ASP A 145 -7.45 1.20 -3.77
C ASP A 145 -5.94 1.00 -3.70
N PHE A 146 -5.47 0.12 -2.80
CA PHE A 146 -4.03 -0.15 -2.65
C PHE A 146 -3.44 -0.90 -3.86
N LEU A 147 -4.25 -1.74 -4.52
CA LEU A 147 -3.85 -2.43 -5.74
C LEU A 147 -3.75 -1.46 -6.91
N LEU A 148 -4.71 -0.55 -7.03
CA LEU A 148 -4.74 0.50 -8.02
C LEU A 148 -3.55 1.45 -7.82
N MET A 149 -3.24 1.82 -6.58
CA MET A 149 -2.08 2.66 -6.27
C MET A 149 -0.77 2.01 -6.71
N SER A 150 -0.57 0.73 -6.35
CA SER A 150 0.58 -0.05 -6.81
C SER A 150 0.65 -0.16 -8.33
N TYR A 151 -0.49 -0.35 -8.99
CA TYR A 151 -0.59 -0.43 -10.46
C TYR A 151 -0.24 0.91 -11.13
N VAL A 152 -0.73 2.03 -10.60
CA VAL A 152 -0.39 3.39 -11.06
C VAL A 152 1.11 3.63 -10.89
N CYS A 153 1.69 3.31 -9.73
CA CYS A 153 3.12 3.46 -9.50
C CYS A 153 3.96 2.60 -10.47
N PHE A 154 3.53 1.35 -10.71
CA PHE A 154 4.15 0.47 -11.68
C PHE A 154 4.04 1.00 -13.13
N TYR A 155 2.93 1.65 -13.48
CA TYR A 155 2.74 2.26 -14.81
C TYR A 155 3.72 3.43 -15.04
N TYR A 156 3.82 4.35 -14.08
CA TYR A 156 4.61 5.56 -14.21
C TYR A 156 6.11 5.41 -13.91
N ASN A 157 6.58 4.19 -13.61
CA ASN A 157 7.99 3.93 -13.27
C ASN A 157 8.46 4.80 -12.09
N VAL A 158 7.67 4.84 -11.03
CA VAL A 158 7.94 5.53 -9.76
C VAL A 158 7.99 4.48 -8.63
N PRO A 159 8.60 4.76 -7.46
CA PRO A 159 8.75 3.75 -6.43
C PRO A 159 7.42 3.09 -6.07
N LEU A 160 7.44 1.76 -5.96
CA LEU A 160 6.27 1.00 -5.54
C LEU A 160 6.03 1.21 -4.06
N PRO A 161 4.76 1.26 -3.62
CA PRO A 161 4.46 1.38 -2.22
C PRO A 161 4.64 0.07 -1.47
N VAL A 162 5.17 0.16 -0.25
CA VAL A 162 5.03 -0.85 0.79
C VAL A 162 3.77 -0.52 1.59
N ILE A 163 2.81 -1.44 1.61
CA ILE A 163 1.42 -1.15 2.01
C ILE A 163 1.13 -1.70 3.40
N ALA A 164 0.62 -0.85 4.29
CA ALA A 164 0.12 -1.27 5.59
C ALA A 164 -1.21 -2.02 5.44
N ALA A 165 -1.19 -3.34 5.61
CA ALA A 165 -2.37 -4.20 5.49
C ALA A 165 -2.82 -4.76 6.84
N GLY A 166 -4.13 -4.88 7.05
CA GLY A 166 -4.67 -5.56 8.22
C GLY A 166 -4.45 -7.08 8.16
N MET A 167 -4.38 -7.73 9.32
CA MET A 167 -4.22 -9.20 9.42
C MET A 167 -5.38 -10.03 8.86
N ASP A 168 -6.49 -9.41 8.45
CA ASP A 168 -7.69 -10.13 7.98
C ASP A 168 -7.41 -11.02 6.76
N PHE A 169 -6.36 -10.72 5.98
CA PHE A 169 -5.95 -11.52 4.83
C PHE A 169 -5.12 -12.77 5.18
N LEU A 170 -4.54 -12.84 6.40
CA LEU A 170 -3.63 -13.92 6.81
C LEU A 170 -4.27 -15.31 6.81
N GLY A 171 -5.60 -15.38 6.90
CA GLY A 171 -6.36 -16.64 6.79
C GLY A 171 -6.36 -17.25 5.38
N MET A 172 -5.84 -16.55 4.37
CA MET A 172 -5.82 -16.96 2.97
C MET A 172 -4.38 -17.05 2.47
N PRO A 173 -3.72 -18.24 2.51
CA PRO A 173 -2.29 -18.36 2.24
C PRO A 173 -1.86 -17.87 0.85
N ALA A 174 -2.62 -18.18 -0.20
CA ALA A 174 -2.31 -17.77 -1.56
C ALA A 174 -2.41 -16.25 -1.76
N VAL A 175 -3.48 -15.63 -1.23
CA VAL A 175 -3.69 -14.17 -1.28
C VAL A 175 -2.62 -13.47 -0.45
N THR A 176 -2.34 -13.97 0.76
CA THR A 176 -1.28 -13.45 1.63
C THR A 176 0.07 -13.47 0.94
N MET A 177 0.44 -14.58 0.30
CA MET A 177 1.70 -14.70 -0.43
C MET A 177 1.79 -13.69 -1.57
N LEU A 178 0.72 -13.54 -2.36
CA LEU A 178 0.68 -12.58 -3.46
C LEU A 178 0.80 -11.14 -2.96
N LEU A 179 0.03 -10.75 -1.95
CA LEU A 179 0.07 -9.41 -1.35
C LEU A 179 1.44 -9.12 -0.73
N ARG A 180 2.00 -10.06 0.03
CA ARG A 180 3.33 -9.91 0.65
C ARG A 180 4.43 -9.73 -0.40
N ASN A 181 4.34 -10.48 -1.50
CA ASN A 181 5.28 -10.36 -2.61
C ASN A 181 5.02 -9.11 -3.48
N GLY A 182 3.85 -8.50 -3.36
CA GLY A 182 3.50 -7.23 -3.97
C GLY A 182 3.86 -5.99 -3.14
N GLY A 183 4.33 -6.15 -1.90
CA GLY A 183 4.72 -5.03 -1.02
C GLY A 183 3.88 -4.87 0.25
N ALA A 184 2.86 -5.71 0.48
CA ALA A 184 2.07 -5.62 1.71
C ALA A 184 2.84 -6.12 2.93
N PHE A 185 2.78 -5.35 4.02
CA PHE A 185 3.19 -5.76 5.36
C PHE A 185 1.98 -5.78 6.28
N PHE A 186 1.93 -6.72 7.21
CA PHE A 186 0.73 -7.01 7.99
C PHE A 186 0.81 -6.46 9.41
N ILE A 187 -0.17 -5.65 9.78
CA ILE A 187 -0.28 -5.03 11.11
C ILE A 187 -1.49 -5.54 11.87
N ARG A 188 -1.32 -5.72 13.19
CA ARG A 188 -2.43 -6.05 14.10
C ARG A 188 -3.40 -4.88 14.19
N ARG A 189 -4.70 -5.15 14.34
CA ARG A 189 -5.74 -4.11 14.53
C ARG A 189 -5.64 -3.38 15.88
N SER A 190 -5.13 -4.07 16.89
CA SER A 190 -4.83 -3.54 18.21
C SER A 190 -3.52 -4.15 18.69
N PHE A 191 -2.68 -3.33 19.30
CA PHE A 191 -1.42 -3.76 19.90
C PHE A 191 -1.59 -4.17 21.37
N GLY A 192 -2.71 -3.80 21.99
CA GLY A 192 -3.00 -4.12 23.40
C GLY A 192 -1.88 -3.65 24.31
N THR A 193 -1.39 -4.56 25.16
CA THR A 193 -0.26 -4.35 26.08
C THR A 193 1.03 -5.04 25.61
N ASP A 194 1.09 -5.47 24.34
CA ASP A 194 2.25 -6.18 23.79
C ASP A 194 3.36 -5.18 23.42
N GLN A 195 4.15 -4.79 24.42
CA GLN A 195 5.26 -3.85 24.27
C GLN A 195 6.32 -4.37 23.30
N LEU A 196 6.60 -5.68 23.31
CA LEU A 196 7.57 -6.29 22.40
C LEU A 196 7.15 -6.09 20.94
N TYR A 197 5.89 -6.41 20.62
CA TYR A 197 5.36 -6.19 19.28
C TYR A 197 5.43 -4.71 18.87
N TRP A 198 5.07 -3.79 19.76
CA TRP A 198 5.10 -2.36 19.48
C TRP A 198 6.51 -1.86 19.14
N GLU A 199 7.52 -2.25 19.91
CA GLU A 199 8.91 -1.87 19.68
C GLU A 199 9.46 -2.45 18.38
N VAL A 200 9.14 -3.71 18.08
CA VAL A 200 9.51 -4.35 16.81
C VAL A 200 8.83 -3.69 15.61
N PHE A 201 7.53 -3.39 15.73
CA PHE A 201 6.77 -2.69 14.69
C PHE A 201 7.32 -1.29 14.42
N ARG A 202 7.56 -0.51 15.48
CA ARG A 202 8.10 0.85 15.40
C ARG A 202 9.45 0.85 14.70
N GLN A 203 10.36 -0.02 15.13
CA GLN A 203 11.68 -0.15 14.51
C GLN A 203 11.59 -0.62 13.05
N TYR A 204 10.64 -1.49 12.72
CA TYR A 204 10.42 -1.92 11.33
C TYR A 204 10.02 -0.75 10.43
N ILE A 205 9.07 0.09 10.87
CA ILE A 205 8.69 1.31 10.15
C ILE A 205 9.87 2.29 10.04
N HIS A 206 10.60 2.51 11.13
CA HIS A 206 11.80 3.36 11.12
C HIS A 206 12.82 2.88 10.09
N SER A 207 13.06 1.57 10.01
CA SER A 207 13.99 1.00 9.03
C SER A 207 13.51 1.19 7.58
N LEU A 208 12.20 1.04 7.29
CA LEU A 208 11.64 1.30 5.97
C LEU A 208 11.80 2.78 5.54
N ILE A 209 11.54 3.71 6.46
CA ILE A 209 11.64 5.15 6.17
C ILE A 209 13.11 5.57 6.02
N ALA A 210 14.00 5.07 6.88
CA ALA A 210 15.42 5.43 6.86
C ALA A 210 16.14 5.01 5.58
N GLY A 211 15.83 3.84 5.01
CA GLY A 211 16.44 3.44 3.73
C GLY A 211 15.71 3.94 2.50
N SER A 212 14.43 4.30 2.63
CA SER A 212 13.62 4.89 1.56
C SER A 212 13.67 4.08 0.25
N GLU A 213 13.69 2.75 0.35
CA GLU A 213 13.68 1.85 -0.81
C GLU A 213 12.40 1.95 -1.61
N HIS A 214 11.31 2.19 -0.89
CA HIS A 214 9.95 2.17 -1.34
C HIS A 214 9.18 3.28 -0.63
N ALA A 215 8.15 3.82 -1.29
CA ALA A 215 7.22 4.70 -0.60
C ALA A 215 6.43 3.89 0.44
N LEU A 216 6.03 4.52 1.54
CA LEU A 216 5.15 3.88 2.51
C LEU A 216 3.71 4.31 2.23
N GLU A 217 2.81 3.34 2.00
CA GLU A 217 1.39 3.60 1.78
C GLU A 217 0.58 3.12 2.97
N PHE A 218 -0.30 4.00 3.47
CA PHE A 218 -1.30 3.60 4.44
C PHE A 218 -2.54 4.49 4.38
N PHE A 219 -3.66 3.89 4.75
CA PHE A 219 -4.94 4.58 4.84
C PHE A 219 -5.10 5.20 6.21
N VAL A 220 -5.10 6.53 6.28
CA VAL A 220 -5.20 7.27 7.55
C VAL A 220 -6.50 6.92 8.30
N GLU A 221 -7.58 6.64 7.58
CA GLU A 221 -8.87 6.19 8.16
C GLU A 221 -8.77 4.80 8.84
N GLY A 222 -7.80 3.97 8.44
CA GLY A 222 -7.57 2.62 8.96
C GLY A 222 -8.63 1.58 8.59
N THR A 223 -9.78 1.98 8.05
CA THR A 223 -10.83 1.11 7.50
C THR A 223 -11.44 1.74 6.24
N ARG A 224 -12.16 0.94 5.44
CA ARG A 224 -12.86 1.45 4.26
C ARG A 224 -14.10 2.23 4.69
N SER A 225 -14.31 3.39 4.08
CA SER A 225 -15.56 4.11 4.24
C SER A 225 -16.68 3.43 3.45
N ARG A 226 -17.81 3.20 4.12
CA ARG A 226 -19.02 2.59 3.54
C ARG A 226 -20.02 3.61 2.99
N THR A 227 -19.88 4.87 3.42
CA THR A 227 -20.80 5.97 3.09
C THR A 227 -20.15 7.00 2.17
N ALA A 228 -18.96 6.68 1.63
CA ALA A 228 -18.08 7.59 0.87
C ALA A 228 -17.63 8.85 1.63
N LYS A 229 -17.97 9.00 2.91
CA LYS A 229 -17.49 10.07 3.80
C LYS A 229 -16.17 9.67 4.45
N SER A 230 -15.26 10.61 4.64
CA SER A 230 -14.01 10.34 5.35
C SER A 230 -14.25 10.04 6.82
N LEU A 231 -13.60 8.99 7.33
CA LEU A 231 -13.62 8.62 8.74
C LEU A 231 -12.57 9.40 9.55
N CYS A 232 -12.69 9.35 10.87
CA CYS A 232 -11.69 9.96 11.75
C CYS A 232 -10.31 9.31 11.56
N PRO A 233 -9.24 10.10 11.42
CA PRO A 233 -7.91 9.59 11.17
C PRO A 233 -7.34 8.85 12.39
N LYS A 234 -6.68 7.71 12.15
CA LYS A 234 -5.86 6.98 13.12
C LYS A 234 -4.41 7.42 12.98
N ILE A 235 -3.95 8.24 13.92
CA ILE A 235 -2.64 8.91 13.84
C ILE A 235 -1.43 8.01 14.17
N GLY A 236 -1.64 6.79 14.67
CA GLY A 236 -0.55 5.97 15.23
C GLY A 236 0.61 5.69 14.27
N LEU A 237 0.33 5.27 13.03
CA LEU A 237 1.39 5.02 12.04
C LEU A 237 2.05 6.31 11.57
N LEU A 238 1.26 7.38 11.39
CA LEU A 238 1.78 8.70 11.03
C LEU A 238 2.71 9.25 12.12
N GLN A 239 2.34 9.12 13.39
CA GLN A 239 3.17 9.53 14.52
C GLN A 239 4.50 8.77 14.57
N THR A 240 4.47 7.45 14.37
CA THR A 240 5.68 6.62 14.32
C THR A 240 6.64 7.09 13.21
N VAL A 241 6.11 7.50 12.06
CA VAL A 241 6.93 8.02 10.97
C VAL A 241 7.46 9.42 11.28
N LEU A 242 6.60 10.33 11.72
CA LEU A 242 6.99 11.72 12.02
C LEU A 242 8.00 11.83 13.15
N GLU A 243 8.02 10.87 14.08
CA GLU A 243 9.06 10.78 15.09
C GLU A 243 10.48 10.76 14.47
N MET A 244 10.67 10.07 13.34
CA MET A 244 11.96 10.02 12.66
C MET A 244 12.44 11.41 12.22
N PHE A 245 11.50 12.24 11.79
CA PHE A 245 11.75 13.62 11.43
C PHE A 245 12.07 14.46 12.67
N PHE A 246 11.23 14.41 13.71
CA PHE A 246 11.43 15.17 14.94
C PHE A 246 12.69 14.77 15.73
N THR A 247 13.13 13.51 15.60
CA THR A 247 14.38 13.02 16.21
C THR A 247 15.60 13.18 15.30
N SER A 248 15.46 13.88 14.16
CA SER A 248 16.53 14.15 13.19
C SER A 248 17.21 12.89 12.65
N GLN A 249 16.50 11.76 12.60
CA GLN A 249 16.97 10.53 11.97
C GLN A 249 16.83 10.57 10.44
N VAL A 250 15.87 11.37 9.94
CA VAL A 250 15.73 11.72 8.53
C VAL A 250 15.61 13.23 8.38
N SER A 251 16.15 13.78 7.30
CA SER A 251 16.18 15.24 7.08
C SER A 251 14.80 15.85 6.84
N ASP A 252 13.94 15.13 6.11
CA ASP A 252 12.58 15.56 5.79
C ASP A 252 11.77 14.33 5.34
N ILE A 253 10.44 14.45 5.31
CA ILE A 253 9.51 13.41 4.88
C ILE A 253 8.41 14.06 4.04
N THR A 254 8.22 13.59 2.80
CA THR A 254 7.18 14.13 1.93
C THR A 254 5.88 13.34 2.09
N VAL A 255 4.83 14.03 2.54
CA VAL A 255 3.50 13.46 2.68
C VAL A 255 2.64 13.84 1.49
N ILE A 256 2.10 12.83 0.80
CA ILE A 256 1.32 13.01 -0.42
C ILE A 256 -0.11 12.50 -0.20
N PRO A 257 -1.08 13.41 0.03
CA PRO A 257 -2.49 13.07 0.10
C PRO A 257 -3.05 12.75 -1.29
N ILE A 258 -3.73 11.61 -1.40
CA ILE A 258 -4.28 11.12 -2.67
C ILE A 258 -5.76 10.84 -2.50
N THR A 259 -6.57 11.36 -3.42
CA THR A 259 -7.99 11.09 -3.48
C THR A 259 -8.26 10.14 -4.64
N ILE A 260 -8.89 9.01 -4.34
CA ILE A 260 -9.34 8.03 -5.33
C ILE A 260 -10.86 8.10 -5.37
N THR A 261 -11.42 8.50 -6.51
CA THR A 261 -12.85 8.56 -6.74
C THR A 261 -13.27 7.49 -7.73
N TYR A 262 -14.47 6.93 -7.52
CA TYR A 262 -15.11 5.97 -8.40
C TYR A 262 -16.50 6.46 -8.76
N ASP A 263 -16.90 6.28 -10.01
CA ASP A 263 -18.31 6.43 -10.39
C ASP A 263 -19.17 5.39 -9.66
N ARG A 264 -18.64 4.17 -9.56
CA ARG A 264 -19.30 3.03 -8.92
C ARG A 264 -18.27 2.07 -8.33
N THR A 265 -18.35 1.84 -7.02
CA THR A 265 -17.49 0.89 -6.31
C THR A 265 -17.97 -0.55 -6.51
N LEU A 266 -17.05 -1.51 -6.59
CA LEU A 266 -17.39 -2.93 -6.75
C LEU A 266 -18.17 -3.48 -5.56
N GLU A 267 -17.99 -2.88 -4.38
CA GLU A 267 -18.61 -3.29 -3.13
C GLU A 267 -19.94 -2.61 -2.82
N GLU A 268 -20.50 -1.81 -3.74
CA GLU A 268 -21.71 -1.01 -3.50
C GLU A 268 -22.88 -1.85 -2.94
N ASN A 269 -23.17 -2.99 -3.57
CA ASN A 269 -24.25 -3.87 -3.12
C ASN A 269 -24.02 -4.38 -1.70
N LEU A 270 -22.77 -4.71 -1.35
CA LEU A 270 -22.45 -5.15 0.00
C LEU A 270 -22.59 -4.01 1.00
N TYR A 271 -22.14 -2.81 0.65
CA TYR A 271 -22.31 -1.64 1.50
C TYR A 271 -23.78 -1.34 1.75
N ALA A 272 -24.65 -1.50 0.73
CA ALA A 272 -26.09 -1.39 0.91
C ALA A 272 -26.63 -2.43 1.91
N PHE A 273 -26.23 -3.69 1.80
CA PHE A 273 -26.64 -4.72 2.77
C PHE A 273 -26.10 -4.47 4.19
N GLU A 274 -24.85 -4.04 4.33
CA GLU A 274 -24.27 -3.68 5.64
C GLU A 274 -25.01 -2.48 6.28
N LEU A 275 -25.42 -1.49 5.47
CA LEU A 275 -26.24 -0.36 5.95
C LEU A 275 -27.66 -0.79 6.35
N LEU A 276 -28.19 -1.85 5.76
CA LEU A 276 -29.45 -2.49 6.16
C LEU A 276 -29.30 -3.40 7.39
N GLY A 277 -28.12 -3.45 8.00
CA GLY A 277 -27.86 -4.21 9.23
C GLY A 277 -27.43 -5.67 9.00
N VAL A 278 -27.19 -6.07 7.75
CA VAL A 278 -26.67 -7.42 7.46
C VAL A 278 -25.20 -7.49 7.91
N PRO A 279 -24.82 -8.46 8.76
CA PRO A 279 -23.45 -8.56 9.26
C PRO A 279 -22.46 -8.84 8.14
N LYS A 280 -21.26 -8.26 8.26
CA LYS A 280 -20.19 -8.44 7.28
C LYS A 280 -19.82 -9.93 7.15
N PRO A 281 -19.83 -10.51 5.95
CA PRO A 281 -19.38 -11.88 5.74
C PRO A 281 -17.88 -12.00 6.05
N LYS A 282 -17.45 -13.16 6.59
CA LYS A 282 -16.02 -13.46 6.74
C LYS A 282 -15.39 -13.56 5.35
N GLU A 283 -14.20 -12.98 5.18
CA GLU A 283 -13.52 -12.95 3.89
C GLU A 283 -13.11 -14.37 3.46
N SER A 284 -13.51 -14.78 2.26
CA SER A 284 -13.06 -16.00 1.60
C SER A 284 -12.04 -15.68 0.51
N THR A 285 -11.19 -16.65 0.17
CA THR A 285 -10.21 -16.54 -0.93
C THR A 285 -10.90 -16.19 -2.25
N SER A 286 -12.04 -16.82 -2.56
CA SER A 286 -12.84 -16.53 -3.74
C SER A 286 -13.34 -15.10 -3.75
N ASP A 287 -13.87 -14.66 -2.61
CA ASP A 287 -14.53 -13.37 -2.47
C ASP A 287 -13.52 -12.23 -2.55
N THR A 288 -12.37 -12.39 -1.89
CA THR A 288 -11.27 -11.42 -1.95
C THR A 288 -10.75 -11.30 -3.37
N THR A 289 -10.52 -12.44 -4.04
CA THR A 289 -10.04 -12.46 -5.42
C THR A 289 -11.06 -11.80 -6.36
N HIS A 290 -12.35 -12.12 -6.21
CA HIS A 290 -13.42 -11.50 -6.99
C HIS A 290 -13.50 -10.00 -6.75
N ARG A 291 -13.40 -9.53 -5.50
CA ARG A 291 -13.44 -8.09 -5.16
C ARG A 291 -12.23 -7.33 -5.71
N CYS A 292 -11.05 -7.95 -5.69
CA CYS A 292 -9.82 -7.33 -6.17
C CYS A 292 -9.67 -7.36 -7.69
N THR A 293 -10.14 -8.43 -8.35
CA THR A 293 -9.91 -8.64 -9.79
C THR A 293 -11.15 -8.48 -10.65
N GLY A 294 -12.34 -8.37 -10.05
CA GLY A 294 -13.63 -8.39 -10.74
C GLY A 294 -13.94 -9.71 -11.44
N VAL A 295 -13.16 -10.78 -11.18
CA VAL A 295 -13.30 -12.09 -11.85
C VAL A 295 -13.98 -13.10 -10.93
N ASN A 296 -15.10 -13.67 -11.39
CA ASN A 296 -15.80 -14.78 -10.74
C ASN A 296 -15.15 -16.11 -11.16
N PHE A 297 -14.35 -16.72 -10.29
CA PHE A 297 -13.66 -17.99 -10.62
C PHE A 297 -14.61 -19.21 -10.71
N ASN A 298 -15.84 -19.11 -10.19
CA ASN A 298 -16.84 -20.19 -10.23
C ASN A 298 -17.96 -19.99 -11.26
N ILE A 299 -17.90 -18.96 -12.10
CA ILE A 299 -18.90 -18.76 -13.15
C ILE A 299 -18.17 -18.35 -14.43
N ILE A 300 -17.99 -19.31 -15.35
CA ILE A 300 -17.77 -19.02 -16.77
C ILE A 300 -19.09 -18.42 -17.28
N GLY A 301 -19.30 -17.13 -17.03
CA GLY A 301 -20.53 -16.44 -17.35
C GLY A 301 -20.34 -14.96 -17.05
N LYS A 302 -20.12 -14.19 -18.12
CA LYS A 302 -19.94 -12.74 -18.11
C LYS A 302 -21.06 -12.08 -17.30
N THR A 303 -20.77 -11.66 -16.08
CA THR A 303 -21.63 -10.72 -15.35
C THR A 303 -21.29 -9.33 -15.87
N TYR A 304 -22.15 -8.78 -16.74
CA TYR A 304 -22.02 -7.41 -17.23
C TYR A 304 -22.43 -6.44 -16.10
N ALA A 305 -21.49 -6.07 -15.23
CA ALA A 305 -21.61 -4.84 -14.47
C ALA A 305 -21.36 -3.64 -15.42
N PRO A 306 -22.08 -2.51 -15.30
CA PRO A 306 -21.71 -1.29 -15.99
C PRO A 306 -20.27 -0.92 -15.63
N LYS A 307 -19.42 -0.67 -16.64
CA LYS A 307 -18.02 -0.29 -16.40
C LYS A 307 -17.95 1.04 -15.67
N SER A 308 -17.20 1.13 -14.58
CA SER A 308 -16.99 2.38 -13.84
C SER A 308 -15.80 3.18 -14.36
N VAL A 309 -15.71 4.46 -14.01
CA VAL A 309 -14.50 5.28 -14.14
C VAL A 309 -13.87 5.43 -12.76
N ALA A 310 -12.54 5.37 -12.70
CA ALA A 310 -11.77 5.72 -11.51
C ALA A 310 -10.94 6.98 -11.82
N GLN A 311 -10.86 7.92 -10.88
CA GLN A 311 -9.99 9.10 -10.97
C GLN A 311 -9.10 9.19 -9.74
N CYS A 312 -7.79 9.38 -9.95
CA CYS A 312 -6.81 9.58 -8.90
C CYS A 312 -6.31 11.02 -8.93
N HIS A 313 -6.71 11.80 -7.92
CA HIS A 313 -6.28 13.17 -7.70
C HIS A 313 -5.16 13.20 -6.64
N TRP A 314 -4.09 13.91 -6.95
CA TRP A 314 -2.97 14.14 -6.06
C TRP A 314 -3.07 15.58 -5.58
N HIS A 315 -3.30 15.79 -4.29
CA HIS A 315 -3.46 17.13 -3.73
C HIS A 315 -2.08 17.77 -3.48
N GLU A 316 -2.07 19.08 -3.20
CA GLU A 316 -0.85 19.83 -2.87
C GLU A 316 -0.03 19.07 -1.83
N LEU A 317 1.28 19.01 -2.08
CA LEU A 317 2.24 18.51 -1.10
C LEU A 317 1.99 19.31 0.18
N LEU A 318 1.85 18.63 1.31
CA LEU A 318 2.23 19.29 2.54
C LEU A 318 3.70 19.64 2.33
N SER A 319 3.99 20.93 2.26
CA SER A 319 5.35 21.47 2.11
C SER A 319 6.27 20.75 3.11
N PRO A 320 7.59 20.65 2.80
CA PRO A 320 8.59 20.21 3.76
C PRO A 320 8.23 20.74 5.14
N ILE A 321 8.19 19.87 6.15
CA ILE A 321 7.93 20.33 7.50
C ILE A 321 9.21 21.07 7.89
N HIS A 322 9.27 22.38 7.65
CA HIS A 322 10.35 23.22 8.12
C HIS A 322 10.02 23.54 9.57
N VAL A 323 10.84 23.00 10.49
CA VAL A 323 10.86 23.43 11.88
C VAL A 323 11.82 24.60 11.92
N ASP A 324 11.28 25.81 12.07
CA ASP A 324 12.06 27.03 12.34
C ASP A 324 12.87 26.92 13.64
#